data_AF-A0A7J2VVJ8-F1
#
_entry.id   AF-A0A7J2VVJ8-F1
#
_cell.length_a   1.000
_cell.length_b   1.000
_cell.length_c   1.000
_cell.angle_alpha   90.00
_cell.angle_beta   90.00
_cell.angle_gamma   90.00
#
_symmetry.space_group_name_H-M   'P 1'
#
loop_
_entity.id
_entity.type
_entity.pdbx_description
1 polymer ?
#
loop_
_entity_poly.entity_id
_entity_poly.type
_entity_poly.pdbx_seq_one_letter_code
_entity_poly.pdbx_strand_id
1 'polypeptide(L)'
;MVKALTTAEVIAIVFAVIIIAALLYFLWAKGFLPFTWGISESDCKRAILQFCSNQIPADNLNKDCIRYFVGLNQGTWQDCLDSKDINSDSCKEVCNWVSGLR
;
A
#
# COMPACT_ATOMS: atom_id res chain seq x y z
N MET A 1 40.30 -9.80 -23.43
CA MET A 1 40.05 -8.61 -24.28
C MET A 1 38.90 -7.84 -23.66
N VAL A 2 39.15 -6.70 -23.03
CA VAL A 2 38.09 -5.83 -22.51
C VAL A 2 37.59 -5.01 -23.70
N LYS A 3 36.36 -5.26 -24.16
CA LYS A 3 35.71 -4.38 -25.14
C LYS A 3 35.48 -3.04 -24.45
N ALA A 4 36.22 -2.01 -24.87
CA ALA A 4 35.95 -0.65 -24.44
C ALA A 4 34.57 -0.26 -24.97
N LEU A 5 33.66 0.13 -24.07
CA LEU A 5 32.39 0.72 -24.48
C LEU A 5 32.71 1.98 -25.28
N THR A 6 32.07 2.09 -26.44
CA THR A 6 32.17 3.30 -27.25
C THR A 6 31.45 4.44 -26.55
N THR A 7 31.87 5.68 -26.80
CA THR A 7 31.24 6.88 -26.22
C THR A 7 29.74 6.95 -26.49
N ALA A 8 29.29 6.45 -27.65
CA ALA A 8 27.87 6.36 -28.00
C ALA A 8 27.09 5.40 -27.08
N GLU A 9 27.67 4.25 -26.73
CA GLU A 9 27.05 3.28 -25.80
C GLU A 9 26.95 3.84 -24.39
N VAL A 10 27.97 4.57 -23.92
CA VAL A 10 27.94 5.22 -22.61
C VAL A 10 26.82 6.26 -22.53
N ILE A 11 26.67 7.10 -23.57
CA ILE A 11 25.62 8.12 -23.63
C ILE A 11 24.23 7.44 -23.62
N ALA A 12 24.04 6.38 -24.41
CA ALA A 12 22.78 5.65 -24.45
C ALA A 12 22.39 5.06 -23.08
N ILE A 13 23.35 4.51 -22.34
CA ILE A 13 23.12 3.98 -20.98
C ILE A 13 22.72 5.10 -20.03
N VAL A 14 23.41 6.24 -20.07
CA VAL A 14 23.10 7.39 -19.21
C VAL A 14 21.67 7.89 -19.47
N PHE A 15 21.28 8.04 -20.73
CA PHE A 15 19.92 8.43 -21.09
C PHE A 15 18.88 7.40 -20.63
N ALA A 16 19.14 6.11 -20.81
CA ALA A 16 18.24 5.05 -20.36
C ALA A 16 18.05 5.07 -18.84
N VAL A 17 19.13 5.27 -18.06
CA VAL A 17 19.06 5.37 -16.60
C VAL A 17 18.22 6.58 -16.16
N ILE A 18 18.40 7.74 -16.79
CA ILE A 18 17.63 8.95 -16.47
C ILE A 18 16.13 8.73 -16.75
N ILE A 19 15.79 8.13 -17.89
CA ILE A 19 14.39 7.86 -18.26
C ILE A 19 13.75 6.87 -17.28
N ILE A 20 14.45 5.79 -16.94
CA ILE A 20 13.96 4.82 -15.96
C ILE A 20 13.75 5.47 -14.59
N ALA A 21 14.70 6.29 -14.13
CA ALA A 21 14.58 7.02 -12.87
C ALA A 21 13.39 8.00 -12.87
N ALA A 22 13.19 8.73 -13.97
CA ALA A 22 12.06 9.65 -14.13
C ALA A 22 10.72 8.91 -14.15
N LEU A 23 10.63 7.78 -14.84
CA LEU A 23 9.44 6.93 -14.84
C LEU A 23 9.15 6.35 -13.46
N LEU A 24 10.18 5.87 -12.75
CA LEU A 24 10.04 5.39 -11.38
C LEU A 24 9.55 6.50 -10.45
N TYR A 25 10.12 7.71 -10.54
CA TYR A 25 9.65 8.86 -9.75
C TYR A 25 8.21 9.23 -10.07
N PHE A 26 7.82 9.26 -11.34
CA PHE A 26 6.46 9.59 -11.75
C PHE A 26 5.44 8.54 -11.29
N LEU A 27 5.77 7.26 -11.41
CA LEU A 27 4.94 6.17 -10.94
C LEU A 27 4.87 6.15 -9.40
N TRP A 28 5.93 6.54 -8.69
CA TRP A 28 5.93 6.74 -7.24
C TRP A 28 5.05 7.92 -6.82
N ALA A 29 5.20 9.07 -7.47
CA ALA A 29 4.43 10.29 -7.19
C ALA A 29 2.92 10.10 -7.45
N LYS A 30 2.55 9.23 -8.40
CA LYS A 30 1.15 8.84 -8.66
C LYS A 30 0.65 7.68 -7.78
N GLY A 31 1.46 7.16 -6.85
CA GLY A 31 1.10 6.03 -6.00
C GLY A 31 0.94 4.70 -6.73
N PHE A 32 1.43 4.60 -7.98
CA PHE A 32 1.27 3.42 -8.84
C PHE A 32 2.37 2.39 -8.67
N LEU A 33 3.47 2.68 -7.97
CA LEU A 33 4.53 1.70 -7.70
C LEU A 33 4.25 0.91 -6.42
N PRO A 34 3.87 -0.39 -6.51
CA PRO A 34 3.71 -1.27 -5.36
C PRO A 34 5.07 -1.84 -4.94
N PHE A 35 6.11 -1.00 -4.79
CA PHE A 35 7.42 -1.45 -4.28
C PHE A 35 7.43 -1.63 -2.75
N THR A 36 6.28 -1.60 -2.09
CA THR A 36 6.12 -2.12 -0.74
C THR A 36 5.97 -3.64 -0.82
N TRP A 37 7.09 -4.35 -0.78
CA TRP A 37 7.10 -5.75 -0.37
C TRP A 37 6.35 -5.85 0.96
N GLY A 38 5.22 -6.56 0.98
CA GLY A 38 4.51 -6.78 2.24
C GLY A 38 3.14 -7.39 2.09
N ILE A 39 2.16 -6.63 1.61
CA ILE A 39 0.75 -7.05 1.70
C ILE A 39 -0.01 -6.60 0.46
N SER A 40 -0.71 -7.52 -0.18
CA SER A 40 -1.62 -7.22 -1.30
C SER A 40 -2.90 -6.55 -0.77
N GLU A 41 -3.53 -5.70 -1.58
CA GLU A 41 -4.85 -5.13 -1.27
C GLU A 41 -5.86 -6.22 -0.87
N SER A 42 -5.83 -7.36 -1.55
CA SER A 42 -6.67 -8.53 -1.25
C SER A 42 -6.40 -9.12 0.13
N ASP A 43 -5.15 -9.20 0.56
CA ASP A 43 -4.78 -9.70 1.89
C ASP A 43 -5.21 -8.71 2.98
N CYS A 44 -5.03 -7.41 2.74
CA CYS A 44 -5.52 -6.36 3.64
C CYS A 44 -7.05 -6.41 3.78
N LYS A 45 -7.78 -6.51 2.67
CA LYS A 45 -9.23 -6.62 2.67
C LYS A 45 -9.67 -7.87 3.44
N ARG A 46 -9.00 -9.00 3.23
CA ARG A 46 -9.29 -10.26 3.92
C ARG A 46 -9.01 -10.16 5.42
N ALA A 47 -7.88 -9.58 5.81
CA ALA A 47 -7.53 -9.37 7.22
C ALA A 47 -8.55 -8.44 7.92
N ILE A 48 -8.98 -7.36 7.27
CA ILE A 48 -10.02 -6.49 7.84
C ILE A 48 -11.36 -7.21 7.92
N LEU A 49 -11.77 -7.98 6.91
CA LEU A 49 -12.99 -8.78 6.99
C LEU A 49 -12.94 -9.81 8.12
N GLN A 50 -11.77 -10.43 8.35
CA GLN A 50 -11.55 -11.33 9.48
C GLN A 50 -11.62 -10.59 10.81
N PHE A 51 -11.04 -9.40 10.91
CA PHE A 51 -11.16 -8.54 12.08
C PHE A 51 -12.62 -8.18 12.33
N CYS A 52 -13.36 -7.70 11.32
CA CYS A 52 -14.77 -7.34 11.38
C CYS A 52 -15.70 -8.51 11.70
N SER A 53 -15.28 -9.74 11.37
CA SER A 53 -15.95 -10.97 11.77
C SER A 53 -15.55 -11.45 13.18
N ASN A 54 -14.76 -10.65 13.91
CA ASN A 54 -14.21 -10.97 15.23
C ASN A 54 -13.35 -12.27 15.24
N GLN A 55 -12.73 -12.62 14.11
CA GLN A 55 -11.88 -13.81 13.96
C GLN A 55 -10.41 -13.53 14.34
N ILE A 56 -9.96 -12.28 14.23
CA ILE A 56 -8.61 -11.85 14.62
C ILE A 56 -8.69 -10.56 15.45
N PRO A 57 -7.75 -10.33 16.38
CA PRO A 57 -7.67 -9.08 17.14
C PRO A 57 -7.16 -7.91 16.28
N ALA A 58 -7.48 -6.68 16.70
CA ALA A 58 -6.99 -5.43 16.08
C ALA A 58 -5.46 -5.36 15.96
N ASP A 59 -4.75 -5.98 16.91
CA ASP A 59 -3.28 -6.01 16.95
C ASP A 59 -2.65 -6.77 15.76
N ASN A 60 -3.43 -7.63 15.08
CA ASN A 60 -2.97 -8.39 13.90
C ASN A 60 -3.26 -7.67 12.58
N LEU A 61 -3.89 -6.49 12.61
CA LEU A 61 -4.11 -5.68 11.41
C LEU A 61 -2.85 -4.89 11.05
N ASN A 62 -2.39 -5.04 9.81
CA ASN A 62 -1.29 -4.22 9.33
C ASN A 62 -1.77 -2.78 9.13
N LYS A 63 -1.14 -1.83 9.84
CA LYS A 63 -1.43 -0.40 9.75
C LYS A 63 -1.24 0.17 8.34
N ASP A 64 -0.35 -0.43 7.54
CA ASP A 64 -0.11 -0.02 6.14
C ASP A 64 -1.28 -0.33 5.20
N CYS A 65 -2.24 -1.15 5.63
CA CYS A 65 -3.42 -1.48 4.83
C CYS A 65 -4.26 -0.26 4.46
N ILE A 66 -4.24 0.79 5.28
CA ILE A 66 -4.95 2.06 5.03
C ILE A 66 -4.61 2.68 3.67
N ARG A 67 -3.41 2.42 3.14
CA ARG A 67 -2.96 2.98 1.86
C ARG A 67 -3.75 2.45 0.66
N TYR A 68 -4.34 1.27 0.79
CA TYR A 68 -5.19 0.68 -0.25
C TYR A 68 -6.64 1.17 -0.18
N PHE A 69 -7.04 1.81 0.92
CA PHE A 69 -8.42 2.20 1.18
C PHE A 69 -8.63 3.69 0.96
N VAL A 70 -8.66 4.08 -0.32
CA VAL A 70 -8.91 5.46 -0.74
C VAL A 70 -10.34 5.86 -0.38
N GLY A 71 -10.49 6.78 0.56
CA GLY A 71 -11.79 7.26 1.05
C GLY A 71 -12.11 6.86 2.49
N LEU A 72 -11.31 5.98 3.10
CA LEU A 72 -11.36 5.73 4.54
C LEU A 72 -10.56 6.83 5.26
N ASN A 73 -11.14 7.44 6.29
CA ASN A 73 -10.44 8.43 7.09
C ASN A 73 -9.30 7.75 7.88
N GLN A 74 -8.07 8.25 7.72
CA GLN A 74 -6.90 7.73 8.45
C GLN A 74 -7.06 7.84 9.96
N GLY A 75 -7.75 8.88 10.45
CA GLY A 75 -8.06 9.04 11.87
C GLY A 75 -8.93 7.89 12.40
N THR A 76 -10.06 7.63 11.73
CA THR A 76 -10.97 6.53 12.07
C THR A 76 -10.29 5.16 12.06
N TRP A 77 -9.39 4.92 11.09
CA TRP A 77 -8.58 3.70 11.04
C TRP A 77 -7.63 3.58 12.24
N GLN A 78 -6.91 4.65 12.56
CA GLN A 78 -5.98 4.68 13.68
C GLN A 78 -6.72 4.49 15.02
N ASP A 79 -7.86 5.16 15.19
CA ASP A 79 -8.71 5.03 16.36
C ASP A 79 -9.24 3.61 16.54
N CYS A 80 -9.58 2.92 15.44
CA CYS A 80 -10.00 1.52 15.51
C CYS A 80 -8.85 0.60 15.94
N LEU A 81 -7.65 0.79 15.39
CA LEU A 81 -6.46 0.02 15.78
C LEU A 81 -6.10 0.23 17.25
N ASP A 82 -6.23 1.46 17.74
CA ASP A 82 -5.87 1.82 19.12
C ASP A 82 -6.97 1.43 20.13
N SER A 83 -8.25 1.44 19.72
CA SER A 83 -9.38 1.09 20.58
C SER A 83 -9.39 -0.39 20.98
N LYS A 84 -8.81 -1.28 20.18
CA LYS A 84 -8.84 -2.75 20.33
C LYS A 84 -10.23 -3.38 20.49
N ASP A 85 -11.28 -2.58 20.38
CA ASP A 85 -12.68 -2.99 20.51
C ASP A 85 -13.37 -2.83 19.16
N ILE A 86 -13.76 -3.97 18.60
CA ILE A 86 -14.50 -4.05 17.34
C ILE A 86 -15.84 -3.31 17.37
N ASN A 87 -16.41 -3.11 18.57
CA ASN A 87 -17.69 -2.42 18.75
C ASN A 87 -17.56 -0.90 18.84
N SER A 88 -16.32 -0.38 18.86
CA SER A 88 -16.06 1.05 18.76
C SER A 88 -16.67 1.61 17.47
N ASP A 89 -17.20 2.83 17.54
CA ASP A 89 -17.83 3.48 16.39
C ASP A 89 -16.86 3.61 15.21
N SER A 90 -15.57 3.86 15.51
CA SER A 90 -14.51 3.90 14.51
C SER A 90 -14.32 2.55 13.82
N CYS A 91 -14.33 1.44 14.56
CA CYS A 91 -14.21 0.10 13.97
C CYS A 91 -15.44 -0.31 13.17
N LYS A 92 -16.64 0.05 13.62
CA LYS A 92 -17.87 -0.19 12.85
C LYS A 92 -17.84 0.55 11.51
N GLU A 93 -17.36 1.79 11.50
CA GLU A 93 -17.22 2.57 10.27
C GLU A 93 -16.24 1.91 9.29
N VAL A 94 -15.07 1.47 9.78
CA VAL A 94 -14.09 0.71 8.99
C VAL A 94 -14.70 -0.57 8.41
N CYS A 95 -15.46 -1.32 9.22
CA CYS A 95 -16.09 -2.57 8.80
C CYS A 95 -17.23 -2.37 7.80
N ASN A 96 -18.03 -1.31 7.97
CA ASN A 96 -19.06 -0.93 7.03
C ASN A 96 -18.46 -0.49 5.70
N TRP A 97 -17.34 0.24 5.75
CA TRP A 97 -16.66 0.69 4.54
C TRP A 97 -16.09 -0.49 3.74
N VAL A 98 -15.39 -1.41 4.41
CA VAL A 98 -14.81 -2.61 3.75
C VAL A 98 -15.88 -3.57 3.22
N SER A 99 -17.02 -3.69 3.90
CA SER A 99 -18.16 -4.49 3.41
C SER A 99 -18.92 -3.82 2.25
N GLY A 100 -18.88 -2.48 2.15
CA GLY A 100 -19.44 -1.71 1.04
C GLY A 100 -18.63 -1.76 -0.27
N LEU A 101 -17.34 -2.15 -0.22
CA LEU A 101 -16.48 -2.39 -1.39
C LEU A 101 -16.80 -3.70 -2.14
N ARG A 102 -18.03 -4.22 -2.05
CA ARG A 102 -18.42 -5.50 -2.65
C ARG A 102 -18.98 -5.33 -4.05
#